data_AF-A0A842NEZ4-F1
#
_entry.id   AF-A0A842NEZ4-F1
#
_cell.length_a   1.000
_cell.length_b   1.000
_cell.length_c   1.000
_cell.angle_alpha   90.00
_cell.angle_beta   90.00
_cell.angle_gamma   90.00
#
_symmetry.space_group_name_H-M   'P 1'
#
loop_
_entity.id
_entity.type
_entity.pdbx_description
1 polymer ?
#
loop_
_entity_poly.entity_id
_entity_poly.type
_entity_poly.pdbx_seq_one_letter_code
_entity_poly.pdbx_strand_id
1 'polypeptide(L)'
;MMTLGFPHNELSQSRINHLQLLHKFKPEVTPKQEEIEKIKFQNIKYYKDNGVDPSIDPHNAVLIDFFKAKNEIKKVDWNYKTNFIGFSNDDTFEILQMVRLEENKWYVENLIGSGIKWQGYVWFCQINTSEVLRIVGLFFEEAQWFRSQNWTLKRIKS
;
A
#
# COMPACT_ATOMS: atom_id res chain seq x y z
N MET A 1 -27.11 28.55 -0.83
CA MET A 1 -25.77 28.96 -1.33
C MET A 1 -24.82 28.96 -0.15
N MET A 2 -23.68 28.27 -0.09
CA MET A 2 -22.95 27.39 -1.01
C MET A 2 -22.31 26.27 -0.18
N THR A 3 -22.26 25.06 -0.73
CA THR A 3 -21.55 23.88 -0.20
C THR A 3 -20.05 24.00 -0.49
N LEU A 4 -19.21 24.07 0.53
CA LEU A 4 -17.74 24.00 0.42
C LEU A 4 -17.29 22.54 0.48
N GLY A 5 -17.41 21.82 -0.65
CA GLY A 5 -16.75 20.54 -0.87
C GLY A 5 -15.41 20.79 -1.55
N PHE A 6 -14.30 20.62 -0.85
CA PHE A 6 -12.97 20.67 -1.46
C PHE A 6 -12.58 19.28 -1.99
N PRO A 7 -12.04 19.18 -3.22
CA PRO A 7 -11.77 17.91 -3.88
C PRO A 7 -10.50 17.25 -3.33
N HIS A 8 -10.52 15.93 -3.19
CA HIS A 8 -9.41 15.04 -2.79
C HIS A 8 -8.16 15.07 -3.71
N ASN A 9 -8.04 16.04 -4.62
CA ASN A 9 -7.05 16.09 -5.69
C ASN A 9 -5.65 16.60 -5.27
N GLU A 10 -5.48 17.15 -4.07
CA GLU A 10 -4.24 17.86 -3.71
C GLU A 10 -3.17 16.99 -3.03
N LEU A 11 -3.50 15.76 -2.63
CA LEU A 11 -2.56 14.91 -1.87
C LEU A 11 -1.55 14.15 -2.75
N SER A 12 -1.71 14.17 -4.07
CA SER A 12 -0.93 13.35 -5.01
C SER A 12 0.23 14.08 -5.70
N GLN A 13 0.60 15.29 -5.26
CA GLN A 13 1.48 16.18 -6.05
C GLN A 13 2.99 16.07 -5.77
N SER A 14 3.46 15.35 -4.75
CA SER A 14 4.89 15.20 -4.49
C SER A 14 5.51 13.94 -5.12
N ARG A 15 5.90 14.06 -6.41
CA ARG A 15 7.11 13.55 -7.12
C ARG A 15 7.51 12.07 -6.95
N ILE A 16 7.78 11.29 -8.03
CA ILE A 16 8.73 10.14 -8.02
C ILE A 16 9.46 9.90 -9.37
N ASN A 17 10.80 9.78 -9.33
CA ASN A 17 11.68 9.20 -10.35
C ASN A 17 12.58 8.14 -9.68
N HIS A 18 12.63 6.89 -10.18
CA HIS A 18 13.84 6.04 -10.28
C HIS A 18 13.48 4.62 -10.79
N LEU A 19 13.81 4.31 -12.05
CA LEU A 19 13.89 2.93 -12.55
C LEU A 19 15.01 2.84 -13.57
N GLN A 20 16.20 2.34 -13.18
CA GLN A 20 17.12 1.58 -14.05
C GLN A 20 18.03 0.69 -13.19
N LEU A 21 17.93 -0.63 -13.34
CA LEU A 21 19.02 -1.55 -13.74
C LEU A 21 18.79 -3.01 -13.27
N LEU A 22 19.02 -3.91 -14.23
CA LEU A 22 18.83 -5.37 -14.20
C LEU A 22 20.14 -6.13 -13.84
N HIS A 23 19.94 -7.37 -13.34
CA HIS A 23 20.75 -8.60 -13.48
C HIS A 23 22.04 -8.81 -12.66
N LYS A 24 22.07 -9.90 -11.87
CA LYS A 24 22.81 -11.17 -12.16
C LYS A 24 22.69 -12.18 -11.00
N PHE A 25 22.23 -13.40 -11.31
CA PHE A 25 22.29 -14.60 -10.46
C PHE A 25 23.61 -15.38 -10.68
N LYS A 26 24.15 -16.00 -9.62
CA LYS A 26 24.82 -17.32 -9.65
C LYS A 26 24.98 -17.91 -8.22
N PRO A 27 25.03 -19.25 -8.03
CA PRO A 27 24.71 -19.93 -6.77
C PRO A 27 25.90 -20.60 -6.02
N GLU A 28 25.54 -21.17 -4.84
CA GLU A 28 26.15 -22.25 -4.02
C GLU A 28 27.21 -21.91 -2.95
N VAL A 29 26.90 -22.24 -1.66
CA VAL A 29 27.50 -23.32 -0.80
C VAL A 29 26.57 -23.60 0.43
N THR A 30 26.37 -24.87 0.81
CA THR A 30 25.63 -25.43 1.99
C THR A 30 26.61 -25.98 3.07
N PRO A 31 26.18 -26.51 4.25
CA PRO A 31 25.11 -26.14 5.19
C PRO A 31 25.61 -26.13 6.67
N LYS A 32 24.92 -25.45 7.60
CA LYS A 32 24.84 -25.89 9.01
C LYS A 32 23.66 -25.24 9.73
N GLN A 33 23.01 -26.09 10.53
CA GLN A 33 21.72 -25.89 11.20
C GLN A 33 21.64 -24.59 12.00
N GLU A 34 20.65 -23.78 11.63
CA GLU A 34 19.70 -23.17 12.55
C GLU A 34 18.40 -23.03 11.74
N GLU A 35 17.43 -23.93 11.97
CA GLU A 35 16.04 -23.75 11.56
C GLU A 35 15.45 -22.58 12.37
N ILE A 36 15.89 -21.38 12.07
CA ILE A 36 15.01 -20.23 12.15
C ILE A 36 14.18 -20.38 10.89
N GLU A 37 12.92 -20.81 11.04
CA GLU A 37 11.93 -20.71 9.98
C GLU A 37 12.20 -19.42 9.23
N LYS A 38 12.56 -19.53 7.94
CA LYS A 38 12.71 -18.37 7.06
C LYS A 38 11.40 -17.61 7.15
N ILE A 39 11.31 -16.66 8.07
CA ILE A 39 10.47 -15.51 7.93
C ILE A 39 10.99 -14.94 6.61
N LYS A 40 10.30 -15.27 5.52
CA LYS A 40 10.42 -14.52 4.28
C LYS A 40 10.20 -13.09 4.75
N PHE A 41 11.29 -12.34 4.92
CA PHE A 41 11.20 -10.90 4.97
C PHE A 41 10.67 -10.54 3.59
N GLN A 42 9.35 -10.48 3.49
CA GLN A 42 8.66 -10.06 2.30
C GLN A 42 9.20 -8.66 2.03
N ASN A 43 9.68 -8.38 0.82
CA ASN A 43 10.23 -7.08 0.46
C ASN A 43 9.10 -6.04 0.33
N ILE A 44 8.36 -5.88 1.43
CA ILE A 44 7.21 -5.01 1.56
C ILE A 44 7.65 -3.77 2.32
N LYS A 45 7.52 -2.64 1.65
CA LYS A 45 7.73 -1.33 2.24
C LYS A 45 6.39 -0.68 2.50
N TYR A 46 6.32 0.16 3.52
CA TYR A 46 5.13 0.99 3.76
C TYR A 46 5.47 2.47 3.76
N TYR A 47 4.42 3.23 3.47
CA TYR A 47 4.38 4.68 3.49
C TYR A 47 3.01 5.10 4.06
N LYS A 48 2.94 6.26 4.70
CA LYS A 48 1.73 6.72 5.37
C LYS A 48 1.71 8.23 5.55
N ASP A 49 0.50 8.75 5.68
CA ASP A 49 0.22 10.05 6.28
C ASP A 49 -1.04 9.89 7.12
N ASN A 50 -1.01 10.32 8.38
CA ASN A 50 -2.19 10.35 9.25
C ASN A 50 -2.33 11.70 9.96
N GLY A 51 -1.59 12.72 9.56
CA GLY A 51 -1.60 14.05 10.18
C GLY A 51 -1.10 14.16 11.62
N VAL A 52 -0.73 13.06 12.28
CA VAL A 52 -0.30 13.01 13.69
C VAL A 52 1.15 12.56 13.81
N ASP A 53 1.49 11.46 13.16
CA ASP A 53 2.84 10.93 13.09
C ASP A 53 3.62 11.59 11.95
N PRO A 54 4.96 11.60 11.99
CA PRO A 54 5.75 11.94 10.81
C PRO A 54 5.30 11.12 9.61
N SER A 55 4.93 11.82 8.53
CA SER A 55 4.57 11.20 7.26
C SER A 55 5.75 10.42 6.71
N ILE A 56 5.51 9.21 6.23
CA ILE A 56 6.50 8.41 5.51
C ILE A 56 6.15 8.52 4.04
N ASP A 57 6.97 9.26 3.31
CA ASP A 57 6.82 9.44 1.87
C ASP A 57 7.12 8.13 1.12
N PRO A 58 6.43 7.83 0.00
CA PRO A 58 6.69 6.64 -0.81
C PRO A 58 8.16 6.45 -1.24
N HIS A 59 8.94 7.52 -1.43
CA HIS A 59 10.38 7.43 -1.72
C HIS A 59 11.22 6.95 -0.56
N ASN A 60 10.77 7.30 0.64
CA ASN A 60 11.41 6.93 1.89
C ASN A 60 10.66 5.76 2.53
N ALA A 61 9.92 4.98 1.73
CA ALA A 61 9.17 3.84 2.21
C ALA A 61 10.11 2.85 2.89
N VAL A 62 9.73 2.46 4.10
CA VAL A 62 10.55 1.64 4.99
C VAL A 62 10.00 0.22 5.04
N LEU A 63 10.87 -0.76 5.24
CA LEU A 63 10.46 -2.15 5.40
C LEU A 63 9.52 -2.31 6.60
N ILE A 64 8.53 -3.19 6.45
CA ILE A 64 7.55 -3.47 7.49
C ILE A 64 7.20 -4.95 7.52
N ASP A 65 6.98 -5.48 8.71
CA ASP A 65 6.36 -6.80 8.90
C ASP A 65 4.84 -6.68 9.09
N PHE A 66 4.13 -7.81 8.95
CA PHE A 66 2.68 -7.82 9.05
C PHE A 66 2.16 -7.36 10.43
N PHE A 67 2.89 -7.65 11.52
CA PHE A 67 2.46 -7.27 12.85
C PHE A 67 2.45 -5.74 13.02
N LYS A 68 3.52 -5.09 12.60
CA LYS A 68 3.63 -3.63 12.58
C LYS A 68 2.62 -3.03 11.61
N ALA A 69 2.43 -3.61 10.42
CA ALA A 69 1.41 -3.14 9.46
C ALA A 69 0.01 -3.10 10.07
N LYS A 70 -0.42 -4.15 10.77
CA LYS A 70 -1.70 -4.18 11.50
C LYS A 70 -1.82 -3.05 12.52
N ASN A 71 -0.74 -2.76 13.25
CA ASN A 71 -0.74 -1.69 14.25
C ASN A 71 -0.80 -0.30 13.60
N GLU A 72 -0.10 -0.09 12.49
CA GLU A 72 -0.14 1.17 11.74
C GLU A 72 -1.52 1.42 11.12
N ILE A 73 -2.17 0.39 10.55
CA ILE A 73 -3.55 0.50 10.02
C ILE A 73 -4.53 1.01 11.09
N LYS A 74 -4.41 0.53 12.33
CA LYS A 74 -5.29 0.97 13.43
C LYS A 74 -5.11 2.45 13.79
N LYS A 75 -3.92 3.01 13.56
CA LYS A 75 -3.57 4.42 13.85
C LYS A 75 -4.00 5.39 12.76
N VAL A 76 -4.49 4.90 11.62
CA VAL A 76 -5.02 5.78 10.58
C VAL A 76 -6.34 6.36 11.10
N ASP A 77 -6.35 7.66 11.36
CA ASP A 77 -7.54 8.38 11.84
C ASP A 77 -8.32 8.93 10.63
N TRP A 78 -9.64 8.73 10.62
CA TRP A 78 -10.53 9.19 9.55
C TRP A 78 -10.92 10.67 9.68
N ASN A 79 -10.64 11.30 10.83
CA ASN A 79 -10.91 12.73 11.04
C ASN A 79 -9.86 13.64 10.40
N TYR A 80 -8.71 13.08 10.00
CA TYR A 80 -7.65 13.83 9.35
C TYR A 80 -7.83 13.86 7.84
N LYS A 81 -7.72 15.06 7.26
CA LYS A 81 -7.87 15.29 5.81
C LYS A 81 -6.86 14.48 4.99
N THR A 82 -5.68 14.25 5.55
CA THR A 82 -4.56 13.55 4.91
C THR A 82 -4.36 12.23 5.64
N ASN A 83 -5.13 11.22 5.25
CA ASN A 83 -5.11 9.93 5.91
C ASN A 83 -5.00 8.77 4.91
N PHE A 84 -3.80 8.23 4.79
CA PHE A 84 -3.57 7.04 3.99
C PHE A 84 -2.47 6.17 4.59
N ILE A 85 -2.50 4.91 4.21
CA ILE A 85 -1.40 3.97 4.39
C ILE A 85 -1.29 3.14 3.11
N GLY A 86 -0.07 2.90 2.66
CA GLY A 86 0.18 2.07 1.48
C GLY A 86 1.33 1.10 1.71
N PHE A 87 1.28 0.01 0.95
CA PHE A 87 2.25 -1.06 0.95
C PHE A 87 2.69 -1.34 -0.48
N SER A 88 4.00 -1.36 -0.73
CA SER A 88 4.58 -1.78 -2.00
C SER A 88 5.32 -3.09 -1.80
N ASN A 89 5.00 -4.09 -2.61
CA ASN A 89 5.73 -5.35 -2.65
C ASN A 89 6.71 -5.31 -3.84
N ASP A 90 8.01 -5.23 -3.55
CA ASP A 90 9.05 -5.15 -4.57
C ASP A 90 9.23 -6.49 -5.32
N ASP A 91 8.79 -7.61 -4.75
CA ASP A 91 8.87 -8.95 -5.36
C ASP A 91 7.76 -9.17 -6.40
N THR A 92 6.54 -8.67 -6.13
CA THR A 92 5.39 -8.79 -7.05
C THR A 92 5.15 -7.55 -7.91
N PHE A 93 5.81 -6.43 -7.59
CA PHE A 93 5.58 -5.09 -8.16
C PHE A 93 4.16 -4.58 -7.96
N GLU A 94 3.47 -5.08 -6.92
CA GLU A 94 2.11 -4.67 -6.59
C GLU A 94 2.10 -3.58 -5.51
N ILE A 95 1.14 -2.68 -5.60
CA ILE A 95 0.94 -1.60 -4.63
C ILE A 95 -0.49 -1.64 -4.12
N LEU A 96 -0.64 -1.75 -2.81
CA LEU A 96 -1.90 -1.69 -2.10
C LEU A 96 -1.97 -0.42 -1.26
N GLN A 97 -2.87 0.50 -1.58
CA GLN A 97 -3.05 1.76 -0.85
C GLN A 97 -4.46 1.85 -0.26
N MET A 98 -4.58 2.43 0.93
CA MET A 98 -5.86 2.52 1.64
C MET A 98 -6.03 3.89 2.29
N VAL A 99 -7.26 4.39 2.27
CA VAL A 99 -7.73 5.60 2.94
C VAL A 99 -8.87 5.20 3.89
N ARG A 100 -8.85 5.69 5.13
CA ARG A 100 -9.93 5.40 6.09
C ARG A 100 -11.03 6.45 5.93
N LEU A 101 -12.22 6.02 5.52
CA LEU A 101 -13.34 6.93 5.28
C LEU A 101 -14.13 7.23 6.56
N GLU A 102 -14.34 6.19 7.37
CA GLU A 102 -15.09 6.23 8.63
C GLU A 102 -14.48 5.18 9.58
N GLU A 103 -14.97 5.08 10.81
CA GLU A 103 -14.44 4.17 11.84
C GLU A 103 -14.25 2.73 11.32
N ASN A 104 -15.24 2.19 10.59
CA ASN A 104 -15.18 0.84 10.04
C ASN A 104 -15.33 0.77 8.52
N LYS A 105 -14.88 1.80 7.80
CA LYS A 105 -15.03 1.90 6.34
C LYS A 105 -13.76 2.41 5.70
N TRP A 106 -13.31 1.70 4.69
CA TRP A 106 -12.05 1.95 4.00
C TRP A 106 -12.28 2.03 2.51
N TYR A 107 -11.51 2.88 1.86
CA TYR A 107 -11.36 2.91 0.42
C TYR A 107 -9.98 2.35 0.09
N VAL A 108 -9.94 1.31 -0.73
CA VAL A 108 -8.72 0.54 -1.01
C VAL A 108 -8.47 0.55 -2.51
N GLU A 109 -7.21 0.77 -2.89
CA GLU A 109 -6.75 0.86 -4.27
C GLU A 109 -5.63 -0.14 -4.52
N ASN A 110 -5.69 -0.82 -5.65
CA ASN A 110 -4.57 -1.50 -6.27
C ASN A 110 -4.05 -0.61 -7.42
N LEU A 111 -2.84 -0.06 -7.25
CA LEU A 111 -2.22 0.81 -8.23
C LEU A 111 -1.38 -0.03 -9.21
N ILE A 112 -1.86 -0.16 -10.43
CA ILE A 112 -1.14 -0.85 -11.52
C ILE A 112 -0.26 0.17 -12.25
N GLY A 113 1.05 0.11 -12.01
CA GLY A 113 2.06 0.90 -12.71
C GLY A 113 2.22 2.32 -12.16
N SER A 114 3.44 2.66 -11.74
CA SER A 114 3.80 3.97 -11.21
C SER A 114 4.35 4.90 -12.30
N GLY A 115 3.80 6.10 -12.47
CA GLY A 115 4.34 7.13 -13.37
C GLY A 115 3.72 8.52 -13.14
N ILE A 116 4.50 9.59 -13.39
CA ILE A 116 4.03 10.99 -13.27
C ILE A 116 3.05 11.31 -14.40
N LYS A 117 1.93 12.01 -14.09
CA LYS A 117 0.75 12.24 -14.98
C LYS A 117 0.01 10.95 -15.32
N TRP A 118 -0.24 10.11 -14.33
CA TRP A 118 -0.95 8.87 -14.55
C TRP A 118 -2.41 9.14 -14.95
N GLN A 119 -2.67 9.03 -16.25
CA GLN A 119 -4.00 8.80 -16.78
C GLN A 119 -4.11 7.31 -16.99
N GLY A 120 -4.98 6.67 -16.23
CA GLY A 120 -5.05 5.21 -16.21
C GLY A 120 -6.27 4.71 -15.48
N TYR A 121 -6.23 3.45 -15.10
CA TYR A 121 -7.32 2.76 -14.42
C TYR A 121 -6.87 2.17 -13.10
N VAL A 122 -7.46 2.63 -12.00
CA VAL A 122 -7.24 2.07 -10.68
C VAL A 122 -8.31 1.02 -10.42
N TRP A 123 -7.92 -0.12 -9.84
CA TRP A 123 -8.89 -1.00 -9.22
C TRP A 123 -9.12 -0.50 -7.80
N PHE A 124 -10.37 -0.26 -7.44
CA PHE A 124 -10.72 0.13 -6.08
C PHE A 124 -11.87 -0.69 -5.52
N CYS A 125 -11.96 -0.76 -4.20
CA CYS A 125 -13.13 -1.26 -3.49
C CYS A 125 -13.35 -0.46 -2.20
N GLN A 126 -14.55 -0.56 -1.65
CA GLN A 126 -14.85 -0.09 -0.29
C GLN A 126 -15.19 -1.28 0.58
N ILE A 127 -14.50 -1.40 1.71
CA ILE A 127 -14.56 -2.57 2.59
C ILE A 127 -14.45 -2.15 4.05
N ASN A 128 -14.75 -3.08 4.96
CA ASN A 128 -14.61 -2.83 6.40
C ASN A 128 -13.19 -3.13 6.93
N THR A 129 -12.92 -2.79 8.19
CA THR A 129 -11.59 -2.96 8.80
C THR A 129 -11.15 -4.42 8.87
N SER A 130 -12.07 -5.34 9.16
CA SER A 130 -11.75 -6.78 9.19
C SER A 130 -11.32 -7.27 7.81
N GLU A 131 -11.97 -6.80 6.76
CA GLU A 131 -11.63 -7.13 5.38
C GLU A 131 -10.30 -6.49 4.95
N VAL A 132 -10.00 -5.26 5.38
CA VAL A 132 -8.68 -4.64 5.19
C VAL A 132 -7.58 -5.51 5.77
N LEU A 133 -7.69 -5.89 7.05
CA LEU A 133 -6.66 -6.70 7.71
C LEU A 133 -6.46 -8.05 7.02
N ARG A 134 -7.54 -8.63 6.50
CA ARG A 134 -7.49 -9.88 5.73
C ARG A 134 -6.76 -9.71 4.40
N ILE A 135 -7.06 -8.69 3.61
CA ILE A 135 -6.37 -8.42 2.34
C ILE A 135 -4.89 -8.15 2.59
N VAL A 136 -4.57 -7.33 3.59
CA VAL A 136 -3.19 -7.04 3.95
C VAL A 136 -2.47 -8.32 4.37
N GLY A 137 -3.11 -9.21 5.14
CA GLY A 137 -2.54 -10.52 5.45
C GLY A 137 -2.19 -11.33 4.20
N LEU A 138 -3.14 -11.43 3.26
CA LEU A 138 -2.93 -12.13 1.99
C LEU A 138 -1.88 -11.45 1.09
N PHE A 139 -1.80 -10.12 1.12
CA PHE A 139 -0.79 -9.34 0.38
C PHE A 139 0.61 -9.64 0.90
N PHE A 140 0.75 -9.70 2.23
CA PHE A 140 1.98 -10.11 2.88
C PHE A 140 2.32 -11.57 2.50
N GLU A 141 1.37 -12.50 2.61
CA GLU A 141 1.58 -13.90 2.20
C GLU A 141 1.85 -14.13 0.71
N GLU A 142 1.85 -13.09 -0.14
CA GLU A 142 1.93 -13.19 -1.61
C GLU A 142 0.84 -14.11 -2.19
N ALA A 143 -0.29 -14.20 -1.49
CA ALA A 143 -1.43 -15.06 -1.85
C ALA A 143 -2.38 -14.34 -2.82
N GLN A 144 -3.49 -14.98 -3.20
CA GLN A 144 -4.49 -14.42 -4.13
C GLN A 144 -5.36 -13.32 -3.49
N TRP A 145 -4.74 -12.26 -2.95
CA TRP A 145 -5.39 -11.16 -2.25
C TRP A 145 -6.32 -10.36 -3.17
N PHE A 146 -5.94 -10.15 -4.44
CA PHE A 146 -6.77 -9.41 -5.40
C PHE A 146 -8.10 -10.11 -5.69
N ARG A 147 -8.13 -11.44 -5.74
CA ARG A 147 -9.39 -12.18 -5.97
C ARG A 147 -10.31 -12.22 -4.76
N SER A 148 -9.84 -11.72 -3.62
CA SER A 148 -10.58 -11.77 -2.37
C SER A 148 -11.66 -10.69 -2.24
N GLN A 149 -11.75 -9.76 -3.20
CA GLN A 149 -12.67 -8.62 -3.19
C GLN A 149 -13.33 -8.38 -4.54
N ASN A 150 -14.46 -7.66 -4.49
CA ASN A 150 -15.15 -7.17 -5.66
C ASN A 150 -14.59 -5.80 -6.07
N TRP A 151 -13.51 -5.81 -6.85
CA TRP A 151 -12.88 -4.59 -7.35
C TRP A 151 -13.69 -3.95 -8.46
N THR A 152 -13.76 -2.62 -8.42
CA THR A 152 -14.31 -1.79 -9.49
C THR A 152 -13.16 -1.07 -10.19
N LEU A 153 -13.15 -1.11 -11.52
CA LEU A 153 -12.19 -0.36 -12.32
C LEU A 153 -12.66 1.09 -12.46
N LYS A 154 -11.82 2.05 -12.08
CA LYS A 154 -12.10 3.48 -12.23
C LYS A 154 -11.02 4.14 -13.05
N ARG A 155 -11.42 4.91 -14.05
CA ARG A 155 -10.49 5.77 -14.78
C ARG A 155 -10.14 6.99 -13.93
N ILE A 156 -8.86 7.23 -13.71
CA ILE A 156 -8.35 8.49 -13.15
C ILE A 156 -7.95 9.39 -14.32
N LYS A 157 -8.51 10.60 -14.34
CA LYS A 157 -8.09 11.67 -15.25
C LYS A 157 -7.44 12.74 -14.39
N SER A 158 -6.22 13.14 -14.75
CA SER A 158 -5.60 14.32 -14.17
C SER A 158 -6.24 15.61 -14.69
#